data_AF-A0A1J5PYE5-F1
#
_entry.id   AF-A0A1J5PYE5-F1
#
_cell.length_a   1.000
_cell.length_b   1.000
_cell.length_c   1.000
_cell.angle_alpha   90.00
_cell.angle_beta   90.00
_cell.angle_gamma   90.00
#
_symmetry.space_group_name_H-M   'P 1'
#
loop_
_entity.id
_entity.type
_entity.pdbx_description
1 polymer ?
#
loop_
_entity_poly.entity_id
_entity_poly.type
_entity_poly.pdbx_seq_one_letter_code
_entity_poly.pdbx_strand_id
1 'polypeptide(L)'
;MENLRSLGARTIHNPRMAFPPIRPIPMRRREAWRHRRGLRGGARLFAFLLAAALAAAPLRAAPALVAASAPSPDAANAQLAASPSPYLRMHAANPVHWRPWNEAALQQARRENKLIFVTVGFYACFWCHEMDRAVFSDPGVAAQMNRADVSVLAAPLAGPPPSTLDVAVAPMP
;
A
#
# COMPACT_ATOMS: atom_id res chain seq x y z
N MET A 1 48.31 -3.26 -15.39
CA MET A 1 47.12 -4.01 -14.91
C MET A 1 47.50 -4.62 -13.56
N GLU A 2 47.57 -3.75 -12.55
CA GLU A 2 48.01 -4.06 -11.20
C GLU A 2 46.93 -4.86 -10.46
N ASN A 3 47.37 -5.87 -9.73
CA ASN A 3 46.59 -7.00 -9.26
C ASN A 3 45.69 -6.62 -8.07
N LEU A 4 44.38 -6.43 -8.30
CA LEU A 4 43.33 -6.19 -7.29
C LEU A 4 43.11 -7.36 -6.28
N ARG A 5 44.05 -8.31 -6.21
CA ARG A 5 44.06 -9.41 -5.24
C ARG A 5 44.85 -9.10 -3.96
N SER A 6 45.56 -7.97 -3.88
CA SER A 6 46.36 -7.57 -2.71
C SER A 6 45.63 -6.67 -1.71
N LEU A 7 44.43 -6.19 -2.03
CA LEU A 7 43.55 -5.53 -1.06
C LEU A 7 42.87 -6.62 -0.23
N GLY A 8 43.62 -7.08 0.77
CA GLY A 8 43.14 -8.06 1.73
C GLY A 8 41.76 -7.68 2.23
N ALA A 9 40.82 -8.60 2.05
CA ALA A 9 39.55 -8.62 2.74
C ALA A 9 39.83 -8.79 4.24
N ARG A 10 40.28 -7.71 4.88
CA ARG A 10 40.17 -7.54 6.32
C ARG A 10 38.69 -7.41 6.56
N THR A 11 38.05 -8.52 6.90
CA THR A 11 36.77 -8.51 7.59
C THR A 11 36.87 -7.46 8.69
N ILE A 12 36.17 -6.35 8.51
CA ILE A 12 35.96 -5.36 9.57
C ILE A 12 35.05 -6.06 10.56
N HIS A 13 35.65 -6.88 11.42
CA HIS A 13 34.98 -7.43 12.59
C HIS A 13 34.79 -6.25 13.54
N ASN A 14 33.67 -5.54 13.39
CA ASN A 14 33.27 -4.51 14.33
C ASN A 14 32.50 -5.20 15.46
N PRO A 15 33.09 -5.42 16.64
CA PRO A 15 32.42 -6.08 17.76
C PRO A 15 31.22 -5.29 18.29
N ARG A 16 31.01 -4.03 17.86
CA ARG A 16 29.82 -3.22 18.18
C ARG A 16 28.65 -3.42 17.20
N MET A 17 28.84 -4.17 16.11
CA MET A 17 27.77 -4.59 15.19
C MET A 17 27.34 -6.05 15.42
N ALA A 18 27.47 -6.56 16.64
CA ALA A 18 26.80 -7.78 17.04
C ALA A 18 25.30 -7.46 17.22
N PHE A 19 24.50 -7.76 16.20
CA PHE A 19 23.04 -7.77 16.37
C PHE A 19 22.72 -8.75 17.51
N PRO A 20 21.94 -8.33 18.52
CA PRO A 20 21.50 -9.27 19.54
C PRO A 20 20.78 -10.43 18.86
N PRO A 21 20.93 -11.68 19.37
CA PRO A 21 20.19 -12.81 18.81
C PRO A 21 18.70 -12.47 18.80
N ILE A 22 18.06 -12.63 17.64
CA ILE A 22 16.62 -12.42 17.49
C ILE A 22 15.95 -13.34 18.50
N ARG A 23 15.48 -12.77 19.62
CA ARG A 23 14.67 -13.52 20.58
C ARG A 23 13.35 -13.81 19.87
N PRO A 24 12.91 -15.08 19.81
CA PRO A 24 11.59 -15.38 19.26
C PRO A 24 10.56 -14.58 20.06
N ILE A 25 9.82 -13.71 19.39
CA ILE A 25 8.67 -13.05 20.00
C ILE A 25 7.73 -14.19 20.42
N PRO A 26 7.37 -14.32 21.71
CA PRO A 26 6.42 -15.32 22.12
C PRO A 26 5.13 -15.02 21.38
N MET A 27 4.78 -15.86 20.39
CA MET A 27 3.44 -15.85 19.83
C MET A 27 2.51 -16.15 21.00
N ARG A 28 1.88 -15.11 21.56
CA ARG A 28 0.72 -15.27 22.43
C ARG A 28 -0.23 -16.15 21.64
N ARG A 29 -0.35 -17.41 22.07
CA ARG A 29 -1.23 -18.41 21.47
C ARG A 29 -2.57 -17.71 21.33
N ARG A 30 -2.92 -17.34 20.08
CA ARG A 30 -4.21 -16.71 19.79
C ARG A 30 -5.23 -17.75 20.20
N GLU A 31 -5.78 -17.59 21.39
CA GLU A 31 -6.83 -18.46 21.87
C GLU A 31 -7.92 -18.45 20.81
N ALA A 32 -8.28 -19.66 20.41
CA ALA A 32 -9.19 -19.94 19.34
C ALA A 32 -10.39 -19.01 19.43
N TRP A 33 -10.57 -18.23 18.37
CA TRP A 33 -11.77 -17.46 18.13
C TRP A 33 -12.95 -18.44 18.07
N ARG A 34 -13.60 -18.63 19.23
CA ARG A 34 -14.83 -19.40 19.38
C ARG A 34 -15.92 -18.63 18.66
N HIS A 35 -16.12 -18.96 17.39
CA HIS A 35 -17.29 -18.56 16.65
C HIS A 35 -18.53 -19.21 17.30
N ARG A 36 -19.16 -18.52 18.24
CA ARG A 36 -20.58 -18.75 18.51
C ARG A 36 -21.32 -18.34 17.25
N ARG A 37 -21.77 -19.31 16.46
CA ARG A 37 -22.87 -19.13 15.51
C ARG A 37 -23.96 -20.14 15.83
N GLY A 38 -24.74 -19.83 16.86
CA GLY A 38 -26.07 -20.40 17.01
C GLY A 38 -27.02 -19.65 16.10
N LEU A 39 -27.39 -20.25 14.97
CA LEU A 39 -28.51 -19.82 14.10
C LEU A 39 -29.06 -21.07 13.38
N ARG A 40 -29.59 -22.04 14.14
CA ARG A 40 -30.42 -23.13 13.62
C ARG A 40 -31.87 -22.80 13.94
N GLY A 41 -32.56 -22.09 13.04
CA GLY A 41 -34.00 -21.83 13.21
C GLY A 41 -34.68 -20.94 12.16
N GLY A 42 -33.99 -19.95 11.59
CA GLY A 42 -34.65 -18.94 10.73
C GLY A 42 -34.49 -19.10 9.21
N ALA A 43 -33.60 -19.99 8.76
CA ALA A 43 -33.15 -20.02 7.35
C ALA A 43 -34.26 -20.35 6.35
N ARG A 44 -35.29 -21.12 6.76
CA ARG A 44 -36.39 -21.52 5.87
C ARG A 44 -37.41 -20.39 5.65
N LEU A 45 -37.72 -19.61 6.69
CA LEU A 45 -38.62 -18.46 6.56
C LEU A 45 -37.98 -17.29 5.81
N PHE A 46 -36.68 -17.06 6.02
CA PHE A 46 -35.96 -15.99 5.33
C PHE A 46 -35.77 -16.30 3.83
N ALA A 47 -35.53 -17.57 3.47
CA ALA A 47 -35.44 -18.00 2.07
C ALA A 47 -36.78 -17.85 1.32
N PHE A 48 -37.91 -18.12 1.97
CA PHE A 48 -39.24 -17.96 1.36
C PHE A 48 -39.63 -16.49 1.17
N LEU A 49 -39.32 -15.60 2.12
CA LEU A 49 -39.58 -14.16 1.97
C LEU A 49 -38.69 -13.51 0.90
N LEU A 50 -37.44 -13.95 0.74
CA LEU A 50 -36.55 -13.45 -0.30
C LEU A 50 -37.03 -13.85 -1.71
N ALA A 51 -37.52 -15.10 -1.87
CA ALA A 51 -38.01 -15.59 -3.16
C ALA A 51 -39.30 -14.87 -3.63
N ALA A 52 -40.20 -14.52 -2.71
CA ALA A 52 -41.42 -13.79 -3.02
C ALA A 52 -41.14 -12.33 -3.44
N ALA A 53 -40.11 -11.69 -2.88
CA ALA A 53 -39.73 -10.32 -3.24
C ALA A 53 -39.06 -10.21 -4.63
N LEU A 54 -38.36 -11.27 -5.08
CA LEU A 54 -37.75 -11.31 -6.41
C LEU A 54 -38.76 -11.48 -7.56
N ALA A 55 -39.95 -12.01 -7.30
CA ALA A 55 -40.96 -12.26 -8.35
C ALA A 55 -41.81 -11.04 -8.72
N ALA A 56 -41.78 -9.96 -7.91
CA ALA A 56 -42.66 -8.79 -8.09
C ALA A 56 -41.92 -7.48 -8.40
N ALA A 57 -40.59 -7.50 -8.51
CA ALA A 57 -39.83 -6.29 -8.81
C ALA A 57 -39.88 -6.00 -10.32
N PRO A 58 -40.42 -4.84 -10.76
CA PRO A 58 -40.30 -4.46 -12.17
C PRO A 58 -38.81 -4.33 -12.51
N LEU A 59 -38.41 -4.90 -13.66
CA LEU A 59 -37.08 -4.71 -14.26
C LEU A 59 -36.89 -3.22 -14.58
N ARG A 60 -36.56 -2.44 -13.56
CA ARG A 60 -36.10 -1.07 -13.71
C ARG A 60 -34.67 -1.19 -14.18
N ALA A 61 -34.45 -0.91 -15.47
CA ALA A 61 -33.14 -0.85 -16.09
C ALA A 61 -32.17 -0.16 -15.13
N ALA A 62 -31.16 -0.89 -14.68
CA ALA A 62 -30.08 -0.32 -13.89
C ALA A 62 -29.47 0.80 -14.74
N PRO A 63 -29.38 2.05 -14.25
CA PRO A 63 -28.57 3.01 -14.96
C PRO A 63 -27.16 2.43 -14.98
N ALA A 64 -26.56 2.36 -16.17
CA ALA A 64 -25.16 2.04 -16.29
C ALA A 64 -24.41 2.96 -15.32
N LEU A 65 -23.85 2.38 -14.26
CA LEU A 65 -22.90 3.06 -13.42
C LEU A 65 -21.76 3.44 -14.36
N VAL A 66 -21.74 4.71 -14.76
CA VAL A 66 -20.56 5.33 -15.35
C VAL A 66 -19.48 5.12 -14.30
N ALA A 67 -18.63 4.12 -14.51
CA ALA A 67 -17.40 3.99 -13.78
C ALA A 67 -16.67 5.31 -13.98
N ALA A 68 -16.57 6.12 -12.93
CA ALA A 68 -15.70 7.28 -12.94
C ALA A 68 -14.34 6.75 -13.40
N SER A 69 -13.91 7.15 -14.60
CA SER A 69 -12.65 6.72 -15.18
C SER A 69 -11.57 7.07 -14.17
N ALA A 70 -10.95 6.05 -13.57
CA ALA A 70 -9.81 6.25 -12.70
C ALA A 70 -8.79 7.11 -13.48
N PRO A 71 -8.16 8.11 -12.86
CA PRO A 71 -7.16 8.91 -13.55
C PRO A 71 -6.13 7.98 -14.17
N SER A 72 -5.69 8.28 -15.39
CA SER A 72 -4.57 7.54 -15.96
C SER A 72 -3.36 7.69 -15.03
N PRO A 73 -2.49 6.67 -14.96
CA PRO A 73 -1.29 6.73 -14.12
C PRO A 73 -0.48 8.01 -14.36
N ASP A 74 -0.41 8.46 -15.62
CA ASP A 74 0.27 9.69 -16.03
C ASP A 74 -0.27 10.95 -15.33
N ALA A 75 -1.59 11.05 -15.15
CA ALA A 75 -2.20 12.19 -14.47
C ALA A 75 -2.03 12.10 -12.94
N ALA A 76 -2.10 10.89 -12.39
CA ALA A 76 -1.91 10.67 -10.95
C ALA A 76 -0.46 10.95 -10.51
N ASN A 77 0.51 10.66 -11.38
CA ASN A 77 1.94 10.70 -11.05
C ASN A 77 2.65 11.95 -11.60
N ALA A 78 1.95 12.91 -12.22
CA ALA A 78 2.55 14.09 -12.84
C ALA A 78 3.50 14.87 -11.90
N GLN A 79 3.20 14.90 -10.59
CA GLN A 79 4.05 15.55 -9.59
C GLN A 79 5.41 14.88 -9.40
N LEU A 80 5.51 13.56 -9.65
CA LEU A 80 6.75 12.81 -9.53
C LEU A 80 7.69 13.12 -10.69
N ALA A 81 7.17 13.24 -11.91
CA ALA A 81 7.97 13.56 -13.10
C ALA A 81 8.71 14.91 -12.96
N ALA A 82 8.09 15.87 -12.27
CA ALA A 82 8.67 17.18 -11.98
C ALA A 82 9.53 17.22 -10.70
N SER A 83 9.67 16.11 -9.97
CA SER A 83 10.40 16.07 -8.70
C SER A 83 11.92 16.25 -8.89
N PRO A 84 12.62 16.97 -8.00
CA PRO A 84 14.08 17.02 -8.02
C PRO A 84 14.70 15.65 -7.70
N SER A 85 13.99 14.80 -6.95
CA SER A 85 14.45 13.46 -6.59
C SER A 85 14.48 12.53 -7.82
N PRO A 86 15.65 11.99 -8.20
CA PRO A 86 15.73 10.97 -9.26
C PRO A 86 14.93 9.71 -8.92
N TYR A 87 14.77 9.41 -7.63
CA TYR A 87 13.98 8.27 -7.18
C TYR A 87 12.49 8.43 -7.52
N LEU A 88 11.88 9.59 -7.19
CA LEU A 88 10.48 9.85 -7.53
C LEU A 88 10.24 9.82 -9.04
N ARG A 89 11.13 10.42 -9.83
CA ARG A 89 10.97 10.46 -11.29
C ARG A 89 10.91 9.07 -11.93
N MET A 90 11.68 8.09 -11.42
CA MET A 90 11.66 6.74 -12.00
C MET A 90 10.30 6.06 -11.84
N HIS A 91 9.57 6.36 -10.76
CA HIS A 91 8.24 5.80 -10.50
C HIS A 91 7.10 6.55 -11.20
N ALA A 92 7.39 7.61 -11.98
CA ALA A 92 6.36 8.43 -12.59
C ALA A 92 5.48 7.64 -13.59
N ALA A 93 6.05 6.63 -14.26
CA ALA A 93 5.35 5.79 -15.23
C ALA A 93 4.64 4.57 -14.59
N ASN A 94 4.73 4.40 -13.27
CA ASN A 94 4.17 3.22 -12.62
C ASN A 94 2.64 3.22 -12.66
N PRO A 95 1.99 2.05 -12.76
CA PRO A 95 0.53 1.95 -12.72
C PRO A 95 -0.06 2.31 -11.35
N VAL A 96 0.74 2.27 -10.28
CA VAL A 96 0.34 2.77 -8.95
C VAL A 96 0.25 4.30 -8.99
N HIS A 97 -0.81 4.85 -8.41
CA HIS A 97 -1.04 6.28 -8.26
C HIS A 97 -0.19 6.81 -7.09
N TRP A 98 1.05 7.16 -7.40
CA TRP A 98 1.99 7.68 -6.42
C TRP A 98 1.82 9.18 -6.19
N ARG A 99 1.98 9.59 -4.93
CA ARG A 99 2.09 10.99 -4.52
C ARG A 99 3.42 11.20 -3.79
N PRO A 100 4.05 12.37 -3.88
CA PRO A 100 5.16 12.68 -3.00
C PRO A 100 4.67 12.73 -1.55
N TRP A 101 5.51 12.31 -0.61
CA TRP A 101 5.23 12.44 0.81
C TRP A 101 5.13 13.90 1.24
N ASN A 102 3.90 14.42 1.38
CA ASN A 102 3.62 15.81 1.74
C ASN A 102 2.26 15.96 2.44
N GLU A 103 1.96 17.17 2.90
CA GLU A 103 0.69 17.49 3.57
C GLU A 103 -0.54 17.24 2.68
N ALA A 104 -0.44 17.51 1.38
CA ALA A 104 -1.56 17.32 0.45
C ALA A 104 -2.01 15.85 0.37
N ALA A 105 -1.04 14.90 0.37
CA ALA A 105 -1.31 13.48 0.38
C ALA A 105 -1.95 13.03 1.72
N LEU A 106 -1.50 13.58 2.84
CA LEU A 106 -2.07 13.32 4.17
C LEU A 106 -3.53 13.77 4.24
N GLN A 107 -3.80 14.99 3.77
CA GLN A 107 -5.15 15.54 3.73
C GLN A 107 -6.06 14.77 2.76
N GLN A 108 -5.52 14.27 1.65
CA GLN A 108 -6.26 13.40 0.74
C GLN A 108 -6.71 12.12 1.44
N ALA A 109 -5.81 11.43 2.15
CA ALA A 109 -6.14 10.20 2.87
C ALA A 109 -7.23 10.43 3.93
N ARG A 110 -7.19 11.56 4.64
CA ARG A 110 -8.25 11.96 5.58
C ARG A 110 -9.58 12.19 4.90
N ARG A 111 -9.59 12.96 3.79
CA ARG A 111 -10.81 13.25 3.03
C ARG A 111 -11.45 11.99 2.44
N GLU A 112 -10.63 11.07 1.96
CA GLU A 112 -11.09 9.81 1.37
C GLU A 112 -11.35 8.71 2.41
N ASN A 113 -11.01 8.94 3.68
CA ASN A 113 -11.03 7.95 4.75
C ASN A 113 -10.31 6.64 4.36
N LYS A 114 -9.11 6.79 3.77
CA LYS A 114 -8.25 5.68 3.33
C LYS A 114 -6.97 5.62 4.16
N LEU A 115 -6.38 4.44 4.23
CA LEU A 115 -5.04 4.26 4.79
C LEU A 115 -4.00 4.91 3.87
N ILE A 116 -2.84 5.24 4.45
CA ILE A 116 -1.67 5.69 3.69
C ILE A 116 -0.69 4.53 3.58
N PHE A 117 -0.35 4.16 2.35
CA PHE A 117 0.73 3.23 2.08
C PHE A 117 2.03 4.01 1.82
N VAL A 118 2.93 4.02 2.80
CA VAL A 118 4.21 4.74 2.70
C VAL A 118 5.31 3.82 2.20
N THR A 119 5.88 4.13 1.05
CA THR A 119 7.15 3.55 0.58
C THR A 119 8.27 4.55 0.77
N VAL A 120 9.33 4.11 1.44
CA VAL A 120 10.55 4.91 1.64
C VAL A 120 11.66 4.32 0.79
N GLY A 121 12.36 5.16 0.02
CA GLY A 121 13.46 4.67 -0.82
C GLY A 121 14.40 5.76 -1.29
N PHE A 122 15.42 5.34 -2.05
CA PHE A 122 16.42 6.21 -2.65
C PHE A 122 16.98 5.55 -3.92
N TYR A 123 17.54 6.36 -4.82
CA TYR A 123 17.87 5.92 -6.19
C TYR A 123 18.87 4.76 -6.27
N ALA A 124 19.86 4.68 -5.37
CA ALA A 124 20.90 3.64 -5.40
C ALA A 124 20.52 2.35 -4.64
N CYS A 125 19.27 2.21 -4.21
CA CYS A 125 18.77 1.09 -3.43
C CYS A 125 18.42 -0.11 -4.33
N PHE A 126 19.23 -1.17 -4.31
CA PHE A 126 18.96 -2.39 -5.09
C PHE A 126 17.55 -2.96 -4.88
N TRP A 127 17.13 -3.11 -3.62
CA TRP A 127 15.82 -3.67 -3.30
C TRP A 127 14.65 -2.79 -3.70
N CYS A 128 14.86 -1.48 -3.80
CA CYS A 128 13.82 -0.56 -4.23
C CYS A 128 13.53 -0.73 -5.72
N HIS A 129 14.57 -0.95 -6.54
CA HIS A 129 14.41 -1.31 -7.97
C HIS A 129 13.75 -2.67 -8.15
N GLU A 130 14.12 -3.65 -7.32
CA GLU A 130 13.53 -4.99 -7.43
C GLU A 130 12.05 -4.99 -7.00
N MET A 131 11.71 -4.24 -5.96
CA MET A 131 10.32 -4.03 -5.54
C MET A 131 9.51 -3.30 -6.62
N ASP A 132 10.12 -2.30 -7.26
CA ASP A 132 9.52 -1.57 -8.37
C ASP A 132 9.16 -2.50 -9.54
N ARG A 133 10.15 -3.26 -10.00
CA ARG A 133 10.05 -4.17 -11.14
C ARG A 133 9.07 -5.32 -10.87
N ALA A 134 9.12 -5.91 -9.68
CA ALA A 134 8.37 -7.12 -9.37
C ALA A 134 6.96 -6.85 -8.84
N VAL A 135 6.72 -5.69 -8.22
CA VAL A 135 5.47 -5.43 -7.49
C VAL A 135 4.79 -4.14 -7.96
N PHE A 136 5.48 -3.00 -7.96
CA PHE A 136 4.83 -1.73 -8.28
C PHE A 136 4.53 -1.55 -9.77
N SER A 137 5.19 -2.34 -10.63
CA SER A 137 4.92 -2.43 -12.06
C SER A 137 3.78 -3.39 -12.41
N ASP A 138 3.33 -4.23 -11.47
CA ASP A 138 2.25 -5.19 -11.72
C ASP A 138 0.88 -4.48 -11.73
N PRO A 139 0.11 -4.54 -12.83
CA PRO A 139 -1.19 -3.86 -12.91
C PRO A 139 -2.23 -4.38 -11.91
N GLY A 140 -2.16 -5.66 -11.52
CA GLY A 140 -3.09 -6.26 -10.57
C GLY A 140 -2.87 -5.74 -9.15
N VAL A 141 -1.61 -5.70 -8.71
CA VAL A 141 -1.20 -5.09 -7.44
C VAL A 141 -1.53 -3.61 -7.45
N ALA A 142 -1.19 -2.89 -8.52
CA ALA A 142 -1.47 -1.47 -8.63
C ALA A 142 -2.96 -1.17 -8.54
N ALA A 143 -3.80 -1.96 -9.21
CA ALA A 143 -5.24 -1.81 -9.11
C ALA A 143 -5.75 -2.03 -7.67
N GLN A 144 -5.17 -2.96 -6.92
CA GLN A 144 -5.51 -3.17 -5.52
C GLN A 144 -5.09 -1.98 -4.65
N MET A 145 -3.85 -1.52 -4.76
CA MET A 145 -3.33 -0.37 -4.01
C MET A 145 -4.10 0.91 -4.32
N ASN A 146 -4.38 1.17 -5.59
CA ASN A 146 -5.11 2.38 -6.03
C ASN A 146 -6.55 2.42 -5.48
N ARG A 147 -7.16 1.26 -5.20
CA ARG A 147 -8.49 1.17 -4.58
C ARG A 147 -8.42 1.31 -3.06
N ALA A 148 -7.46 0.65 -2.42
CA ALA A 148 -7.39 0.52 -0.96
C ALA A 148 -6.79 1.76 -0.27
N ASP A 149 -5.75 2.36 -0.87
CA ASP A 149 -4.84 3.24 -0.15
C ASP A 149 -4.54 4.54 -0.90
N VAL A 150 -4.13 5.56 -0.15
CA VAL A 150 -3.36 6.68 -0.69
C VAL A 150 -1.88 6.31 -0.64
N SER A 151 -1.33 5.94 -1.80
CA SER A 151 0.07 5.51 -1.92
C SER A 151 1.02 6.70 -2.05
N VAL A 152 2.09 6.71 -1.26
CA VAL A 152 3.06 7.82 -1.19
C VAL A 152 4.51 7.33 -1.24
N LEU A 153 5.37 8.11 -1.88
CA LEU A 153 6.82 7.89 -1.92
C LEU A 153 7.55 8.97 -1.10
N ALA A 154 8.34 8.52 -0.14
CA ALA A 154 9.25 9.35 0.65
C ALA A 154 10.70 9.06 0.24
N ALA A 155 11.42 10.10 -0.20
CA ALA A 155 12.80 9.96 -0.66
C ALA A 155 13.60 11.25 -0.45
N PRO A 156 14.94 11.16 -0.46
CA PRO A 156 15.78 12.35 -0.48
C PRO A 156 15.40 13.27 -1.65
N LEU A 157 15.43 14.58 -1.40
CA LEU A 157 15.11 15.63 -2.38
C LEU A 157 13.64 15.65 -2.87
N ALA A 158 12.74 14.92 -2.22
CA ALA A 158 11.31 14.95 -2.56
C ALA A 158 10.57 16.19 -2.04
N GLY A 159 11.18 16.92 -1.09
CA GLY A 159 10.55 18.03 -0.37
C GLY A 159 10.45 17.75 1.13
N PRO A 160 9.95 18.71 1.92
CA PRO A 160 9.77 18.52 3.35
C PRO A 160 8.65 17.51 3.65
N PRO A 161 8.82 16.62 4.65
CA PRO A 161 7.72 15.78 5.14
C PRO A 161 6.61 16.65 5.76
N PRO A 162 5.37 16.12 5.90
CA PRO A 162 4.31 16.81 6.63
C PRO A 162 4.77 17.11 8.07
N SER A 163 4.38 18.28 8.57
CA SER A 163 4.82 18.83 9.87
C SER A 163 4.28 18.07 11.06
N THR A 164 3.18 17.33 10.89
CA THR A 164 2.49 16.61 11.96
C THR A 164 1.94 15.28 11.43
N LEU A 165 2.43 14.18 12.00
CA LEU A 165 1.84 12.85 11.83
C LEU A 165 0.70 12.65 12.83
N ASP A 166 -0.27 13.58 12.87
CA ASP A 166 -1.50 13.41 13.67
C ASP A 166 -2.48 12.43 12.99
N VAL A 167 -1.94 11.38 12.38
CA VAL A 167 -2.73 10.28 11.83
C VAL A 167 -3.23 9.53 13.05
N ALA A 168 -4.48 9.80 13.44
CA ALA A 168 -5.18 8.94 14.37
C ALA A 168 -5.01 7.51 13.83
N VAL A 169 -4.25 6.68 14.54
CA VAL A 169 -4.10 5.27 14.20
C VAL A 169 -5.48 4.68 14.41
N ALA A 170 -6.26 4.61 13.33
CA ALA A 170 -7.57 4.01 13.36
C ALA A 170 -7.38 2.57 13.86
N PRO A 171 -8.08 2.13 14.91
CA PRO A 171 -8.01 0.75 15.34
C PRO A 171 -8.43 -0.12 14.15
N MET A 172 -7.53 -0.99 13.71
CA MET A 172 -7.80 -1.98 12.67
C MET A 172 -8.98 -2.85 13.15
N PRO A 173 -10.05 -3.01 12.34
CA PRO A 173 -11.22 -3.80 12.72
C PRO A 173 -10.94 -5.29 12.89
#